data_AF-A0ABC8MAP3-F1
#
_entry.id   AF-A0ABC8MAP3-F1
#
_cell.length_a   1.000
_cell.length_b   1.000
_cell.length_c   1.000
_cell.angle_alpha   90.00
_cell.angle_beta   90.00
_cell.angle_gamma   90.00
#
_symmetry.space_group_name_H-M   'P 1'
#
loop_
_entity.id
_entity.type
_entity.pdbx_description
1 polymer ?
#
loop_
_entity_poly.entity_id
_entity_poly.type
_entity_poly.pdbx_seq_one_letter_code
_entity_poly.pdbx_strand_id
1 'polypeptide(L)'
;MGKMSEKYPHLIFERFTTQMGKRVMDILKHIFPVPKLDSKRIVTFSNESDFISFRNHVYDKGEGGPKSIELKEIGPRFELRLYQVKLGTLEQDEAEVEWVLRPYMNTAKKRQFFGE
;
A
#
# COMPACT_ATOMS: atom_id res chain seq x y z
N MET A 1 14.11 6.27 20.61
CA MET A 1 13.57 5.50 19.46
C MET A 1 14.24 4.14 19.45
N GLY A 2 13.48 3.05 19.58
CA GLY A 2 14.04 1.69 19.56
C GLY A 2 14.48 1.25 18.15
N LYS A 3 15.42 0.30 18.08
CA LYS A 3 15.90 -0.27 16.81
C LYS A 3 14.75 -0.93 16.05
N MET A 4 14.53 -0.51 14.81
CA MET A 4 13.51 -1.10 13.93
C MET A 4 13.99 -2.44 13.38
N SER A 5 13.10 -3.41 13.27
CA SER A 5 13.41 -4.69 12.62
C SER A 5 13.58 -4.50 11.12
N GLU A 6 14.75 -4.88 10.60
CA GLU A 6 15.07 -4.87 9.16
C GLU A 6 14.55 -6.13 8.43
N LYS A 7 13.81 -7.01 9.12
CA LYS A 7 13.19 -8.17 8.47
C LYS A 7 12.22 -7.74 7.37
N TYR A 8 12.21 -8.52 6.29
CA TYR A 8 11.33 -8.31 5.15
C TYR A 8 9.86 -8.49 5.55
N PRO A 9 8.98 -7.52 5.25
CA PRO A 9 7.60 -7.55 5.71
C PRO A 9 6.70 -8.43 4.83
N HIS A 10 5.70 -9.06 5.44
CA HIS A 10 4.51 -9.48 4.69
C HIS A 10 3.69 -8.27 4.28
N LEU A 11 3.18 -8.26 3.06
CA LEU A 11 2.38 -7.17 2.52
C LEU A 11 0.90 -7.56 2.51
N ILE A 12 0.04 -6.65 2.97
CA ILE A 12 -1.41 -6.77 2.89
C ILE A 12 -1.92 -5.62 2.02
N PHE A 13 -2.69 -5.95 0.99
CA PHE A 13 -3.39 -4.97 0.16
C PHE A 13 -4.89 -5.21 0.28
N GLU A 14 -5.62 -4.19 0.71
CA GLU A 14 -7.06 -4.26 0.94
C GLU A 14 -7.80 -3.28 0.03
N ARG A 15 -8.90 -3.73 -0.60
CA ARG A 15 -9.76 -2.96 -1.52
C ARG A 15 -9.08 -2.40 -2.78
N PHE A 16 -8.17 -3.18 -3.38
CA PHE A 16 -7.60 -2.92 -4.71
C PHE A 16 -8.19 -3.90 -5.74
N THR A 17 -9.45 -3.67 -6.13
CA THR A 17 -10.23 -4.63 -6.94
C THR A 17 -10.19 -4.32 -8.44
N THR A 18 -10.10 -3.05 -8.82
CA THR A 18 -10.09 -2.60 -10.21
C THR A 18 -8.77 -2.93 -10.92
N GLN A 19 -8.74 -2.80 -12.25
CA GLN A 19 -7.50 -2.97 -13.03
C GLN A 19 -6.43 -1.94 -12.63
N MET A 20 -6.83 -0.68 -12.42
CA MET A 20 -5.92 0.38 -11.97
C MET A 20 -5.44 0.12 -10.53
N GLY A 21 -6.32 -0.36 -9.64
CA GLY A 21 -5.96 -0.80 -8.30
C GLY A 21 -4.90 -1.91 -8.32
N LYS A 22 -5.09 -2.94 -9.15
CA LYS A 22 -4.10 -4.02 -9.34
C LYS A 22 -2.77 -3.49 -9.89
N ARG A 23 -2.81 -2.54 -10.83
CA ARG A 23 -1.61 -1.88 -11.37
C ARG A 23 -0.80 -1.18 -10.28
N VAL A 24 -1.46 -0.41 -9.42
CA VAL A 24 -0.81 0.29 -8.29
C VAL A 24 -0.30 -0.68 -7.23
N MET A 25 -1.09 -1.71 -6.91
CA MET A 25 -0.66 -2.82 -6.05
C MET A 25 0.64 -3.45 -6.58
N ASP A 26 0.71 -3.70 -7.88
CA ASP A 26 1.89 -4.26 -8.52
C ASP A 26 3.11 -3.35 -8.44
N ILE A 27 2.94 -2.03 -8.60
CA ILE A 27 4.06 -1.10 -8.42
C ILE A 27 4.53 -1.12 -6.97
N LEU A 28 3.61 -0.98 -6.00
CA LEU A 28 3.93 -0.90 -4.58
C LEU A 28 4.53 -2.19 -4.02
N LYS A 29 4.05 -3.37 -4.45
CA LYS A 29 4.54 -4.66 -3.95
C LYS A 29 5.99 -4.90 -4.34
N HIS A 30 6.41 -4.46 -5.52
CA HIS A 30 7.78 -4.68 -6.03
C HIS A 30 8.82 -3.71 -5.44
N ILE A 31 8.40 -2.73 -4.63
CA ILE A 31 9.32 -1.92 -3.82
C ILE A 31 9.89 -2.76 -2.66
N PHE A 32 9.20 -3.83 -2.26
CA PHE A 32 9.59 -4.66 -1.13
C PHE A 32 10.15 -6.02 -1.58
N PRO A 33 11.15 -6.55 -0.86
CA PRO A 33 11.66 -7.89 -1.08
C PRO A 33 10.68 -8.97 -0.60
N VAL A 34 10.84 -10.19 -1.11
CA VAL A 34 10.00 -11.34 -0.74
C VAL A 34 10.26 -11.76 0.71
N PRO A 35 9.24 -11.80 1.59
CA PRO A 35 9.40 -12.17 2.98
C PRO A 35 9.56 -13.69 3.16
N LYS A 36 10.24 -14.09 4.22
CA LYS A 36 10.21 -15.48 4.71
C LYS A 36 8.89 -15.75 5.43
N LEU A 37 8.46 -17.01 5.45
CA LEU A 37 7.23 -17.47 6.11
C LEU A 37 7.15 -17.14 7.62
N ASP A 38 8.30 -17.01 8.28
CA ASP A 38 8.43 -16.74 9.71
C ASP A 38 8.53 -15.23 10.03
N SER A 39 8.39 -14.35 9.02
CA SER A 39 8.48 -12.92 9.27
C SER A 39 7.31 -12.44 10.13
N LYS A 40 7.64 -11.69 11.19
CA LYS A 40 6.65 -11.09 12.10
C LYS A 40 6.24 -9.68 11.69
N ARG A 41 6.90 -9.09 10.70
CA ARG A 41 6.63 -7.72 10.24
C ARG A 41 5.57 -7.74 9.16
N ILE A 42 4.58 -6.85 9.27
CA ILE A 42 3.47 -6.70 8.34
C ILE A 42 3.39 -5.23 7.92
N VAL A 43 3.28 -4.99 6.63
CA VAL A 43 2.96 -3.69 6.05
C VAL A 43 1.60 -3.79 5.38
N THR A 44 0.70 -2.90 5.76
CA THR A 44 -0.67 -2.85 5.25
C THR A 44 -0.86 -1.61 4.40
N PHE A 45 -1.37 -1.81 3.19
CA PHE A 45 -1.91 -0.79 2.30
C PHE A 45 -3.42 -1.03 2.21
N SER A 46 -4.20 -0.24 2.93
CA SER A 46 -5.66 -0.33 2.89
C SER A 46 -6.22 0.85 2.11
N ASN A 47 -7.00 0.57 1.08
CA ASN A 47 -7.63 1.60 0.26
C ASN A 47 -9.02 1.97 0.81
N GLU A 48 -9.28 3.25 0.99
CA GLU A 48 -10.61 3.79 1.29
C GLU A 48 -10.83 5.07 0.49
N SER A 49 -11.82 5.08 -0.41
CA SER A 49 -12.13 6.24 -1.26
C SER A 49 -10.92 6.80 -2.04
N ASP A 50 -10.08 5.93 -2.60
CA ASP A 50 -8.82 6.23 -3.29
C ASP A 50 -7.72 6.87 -2.42
N PHE A 51 -7.87 6.83 -1.10
CA PHE A 51 -6.81 7.10 -0.14
C PHE A 51 -6.22 5.77 0.34
N ILE A 52 -4.93 5.58 0.11
CA ILE A 52 -4.20 4.40 0.54
C ILE A 52 -3.61 4.68 1.92
N SER A 53 -4.23 4.13 2.94
CA SER A 53 -3.70 4.11 4.31
C SER A 53 -2.53 3.13 4.39
N PHE A 54 -1.34 3.67 4.68
CA PHE A 54 -0.14 2.89 4.97
C PHE A 54 0.02 2.73 6.48
N ARG A 55 0.15 1.48 6.94
CA ARG A 55 0.53 1.17 8.32
C ARG A 55 1.55 0.06 8.34
N ASN A 56 2.46 0.11 9.31
CA ASN A 56 3.50 -0.89 9.48
C ASN A 56 3.45 -1.42 10.92
N HIS A 57 3.38 -2.73 11.05
CA HIS A 57 3.15 -3.42 12.31
C HIS A 57 4.16 -4.56 12.47
N VAL A 58 4.42 -4.93 13.72
CA VAL A 58 4.95 -6.25 14.07
C VAL A 58 3.88 -6.96 14.86
N TYR A 59 3.62 -8.21 14.53
CA TYR A 59 2.72 -9.03 15.31
C TYR A 59 3.48 -9.93 16.27
N ASP A 60 2.90 -10.22 17.43
CA ASP A 60 3.32 -11.32 18.27
C ASP A 60 2.22 -12.37 18.42
N LYS A 61 2.62 -13.63 18.35
CA LYS A 61 1.71 -14.76 18.57
C LYS A 61 1.80 -15.05 20.06
N GLY A 62 0.88 -14.50 20.85
CA GLY A 62 0.78 -14.81 22.27
C GLY A 62 0.54 -16.30 22.52
N GLU A 63 0.55 -16.71 23.78
CA GLU A 63 0.40 -18.12 24.18
C GLU A 63 -0.94 -18.75 23.75
N GLY A 64 -1.95 -17.94 23.44
CA GLY A 64 -3.29 -18.37 23.01
C GLY A 64 -3.45 -18.72 21.52
N GLY A 65 -2.35 -18.79 20.75
CA GLY A 65 -2.38 -19.20 19.34
C GLY A 65 -2.97 -18.15 18.39
N PRO A 66 -3.61 -18.55 17.27
CA PRO A 66 -4.07 -17.61 16.22
C PRO A 66 -5.11 -16.58 16.66
N LYS A 67 -5.78 -16.81 17.80
CA LYS A 67 -6.81 -15.90 18.33
C LYS A 67 -6.25 -14.78 19.21
N SER A 68 -4.99 -14.89 19.64
CA SER A 68 -4.32 -13.93 20.52
C SER A 68 -3.17 -13.22 19.81
N ILE A 69 -3.38 -12.82 18.55
CA ILE A 69 -2.38 -12.06 17.80
C ILE A 69 -2.44 -10.61 18.25
N GLU A 70 -1.34 -10.13 18.82
CA GLU A 70 -1.19 -8.73 19.23
C GLU A 70 -0.39 -7.98 18.16
N LEU A 71 -0.91 -6.84 17.71
CA LEU A 71 -0.24 -5.96 16.75
C LEU A 71 0.40 -4.78 17.47
N LYS A 72 1.69 -4.58 17.24
CA LYS A 72 2.43 -3.40 17.68
C LYS A 72 2.80 -2.56 16.47
N GLU A 73 2.28 -1.34 16.42
CA GLU A 73 2.62 -0.41 15.35
C GLU A 73 4.08 0.04 15.44
N ILE A 74 4.74 0.07 14.28
CA ILE A 74 6.13 0.50 14.15
C ILE A 74 6.33 1.42 12.94
N GLY A 75 7.01 2.53 13.16
CA GLY A 75 7.29 3.49 12.10
C GLY A 75 6.11 4.43 11.82
N PRO A 76 6.10 5.08 10.64
CA PRO A 76 5.19 6.18 10.37
C PRO A 76 3.81 5.73 9.87
N ARG A 77 2.83 6.62 10.05
CA ARG A 77 1.49 6.55 9.44
C ARG A 77 1.43 7.50 8.27
N PHE A 78 1.04 6.99 7.10
CA PHE A 78 0.80 7.83 5.93
C PHE A 78 -0.58 7.56 5.35
N GLU A 79 -1.11 8.57 4.68
CA GLU A 79 -2.16 8.43 3.69
C GLU A 79 -1.61 8.90 2.36
N LEU A 80 -1.69 8.02 1.37
CA LEU A 80 -1.21 8.28 0.03
C LEU A 80 -2.41 8.46 -0.89
N ARG A 81 -2.33 9.45 -1.77
CA ARG A 81 -3.28 9.62 -2.86
C ARG A 81 -2.51 9.66 -4.16
N LEU A 82 -2.85 8.76 -5.08
CA LEU A 82 -2.23 8.73 -6.39
C LEU A 82 -2.69 9.93 -7.22
N TYR A 83 -1.73 10.64 -7.82
CA TYR A 83 -2.03 11.76 -8.71
C TYR A 83 -1.71 11.43 -10.18
N GLN A 84 -0.73 10.58 -10.45
CA GLN A 84 -0.31 10.24 -11.81
C GLN A 84 0.45 8.90 -11.85
N VAL A 85 0.31 8.18 -12.96
CA VAL A 85 1.16 7.06 -13.37
C VAL A 85 1.67 7.33 -14.78
N LYS A 86 2.98 7.25 -14.97
CA LYS A 86 3.67 7.39 -16.26
C LYS A 86 4.35 6.07 -16.64
N LEU A 87 4.43 5.79 -17.93
CA LEU A 87 5.13 4.64 -18.51
C LEU A 87 6.62 4.97 -18.78
N GLY A 88 7.32 5.46 -17.77
CA GLY A 88 8.73 5.85 -17.89
C GLY A 88 9.39 6.07 -16.54
N THR A 89 10.66 6.44 -16.56
CA THR A 89 11.40 6.78 -15.34
C THR A 89 11.11 8.22 -14.91
N LEU A 90 11.55 8.58 -13.70
CA LEU A 90 11.36 9.93 -13.17
C LEU A 90 12.00 11.03 -14.04
N GLU A 91 13.09 10.70 -14.74
CA GLU A 91 13.85 11.64 -15.59
C GLU A 91 13.22 11.83 -16.97
N GLN A 92 12.27 10.98 -17.37
CA GLN A 92 11.60 11.04 -18.67
C GLN A 92 10.34 11.89 -18.58
N ASP A 93 10.49 13.22 -18.72
CA ASP A 93 9.37 14.15 -18.63
C ASP A 93 8.27 13.88 -19.68
N GLU A 94 8.69 13.51 -20.90
CA GLU A 94 7.83 13.23 -22.06
C GLU A 94 7.23 11.82 -22.08
N ALA A 95 7.45 11.00 -21.04
CA ALA A 95 6.90 9.65 -20.98
C ALA A 95 5.36 9.66 -21.02
N GLU A 96 4.79 8.65 -21.68
CA GLU A 96 3.35 8.50 -21.83
C GLU A 96 2.65 8.40 -20.47
N VAL A 97 1.55 9.14 -20.32
CA VAL A 97 0.75 9.15 -19.09
C VAL A 97 -0.29 8.04 -19.15
N GLU A 98 -0.07 6.96 -18.40
CA GLU A 98 -1.02 5.85 -18.26
C GLU A 98 -2.31 6.31 -17.55
N TRP A 99 -2.16 7.10 -16.49
CA TRP A 99 -3.29 7.59 -15.71
C TRP A 99 -2.97 8.91 -15.00
N VAL A 100 -3.96 9.78 -14.85
CA VAL A 100 -3.83 11.05 -14.11
C VAL A 100 -5.12 11.41 -13.39
N LEU A 101 -4.98 11.92 -12.17
CA LEU A 101 -6.08 12.45 -11.38
C LEU A 101 -6.58 13.77 -12.01
N ARG A 102 -7.86 13.79 -12.40
CA ARG A 102 -8.52 14.98 -12.98
C ARG A 102 -9.58 15.54 -12.03
N PRO A 103 -9.22 16.42 -11.08
CA PRO A 103 -10.12 16.87 -10.02
C PRO A 103 -11.23 17.81 -10.51
N TYR A 104 -11.01 18.52 -11.62
CA TYR A 104 -11.95 19.54 -12.13
C TYR A 104 -13.01 18.98 -13.09
N MET A 105 -13.26 17.66 -13.08
CA MET A 105 -14.36 17.05 -13.83
C MET A 105 -15.61 16.94 -12.95
N ASN A 106 -16.79 17.18 -13.50
CA ASN A 106 -18.07 17.12 -12.77
C ASN A 106 -18.30 15.77 -12.06
N THR A 107 -17.78 14.68 -12.61
CA THR A 107 -17.92 13.33 -12.07
C THR A 107 -16.74 12.89 -11.19
N ALA A 108 -15.72 13.74 -10.99
CA ALA A 108 -14.48 13.39 -10.31
C ALA A 108 -14.71 12.89 -8.87
N LYS A 109 -15.64 13.52 -8.13
CA LYS A 109 -15.96 13.14 -6.74
C LYS A 109 -16.73 11.82 -6.60
N LYS A 110 -17.30 11.30 -7.69
CA LYS A 110 -18.13 10.10 -7.70
C LYS A 110 -17.39 8.85 -8.20
N ARG A 111 -16.20 9.03 -8.77
CA ARG A 111 -15.41 7.94 -9.33
C ARG A 111 -14.45 7.42 -8.28
N GLN A 112 -14.45 6.10 -8.10
CA GLN A 112 -13.41 5.38 -7.36
C GLN A 112 -12.53 4.64 -8.37
N PHE A 113 -11.22 4.78 -8.24
CA PHE A 113 -10.26 4.28 -9.22
C PHE A 113 -9.54 3.01 -8.77
N PHE A 114 -9.49 2.72 -7.46
CA PHE A 114 -8.80 1.53 -6.95
C PHE A 114 -9.74 0.37 -6.64
N GLY A 115 -10.93 0.65 -6.13
CA GLY A 115 -11.92 -0.36 -5.79
C GLY A 115 -12.93 0.16 -4.78
N GLU A 116 -14.08 -0.52 -4.73
CA GLU A 116 -15.05 -0.47 -3.64
C GLU A 116 -14.56 -1.29 -2.43
#